data_AF-A0A5A8BZD8-F1
#
_entry.id   AF-A0A5A8BZD8-F1
#
_cell.length_a   1.000
_cell.length_b   1.000
_cell.length_c   1.000
_cell.angle_alpha   90.00
_cell.angle_beta   90.00
_cell.angle_gamma   90.00
#
_symmetry.space_group_name_H-M   'P 1'
#
loop_
_entity.id
_entity.type
_entity.pdbx_description
1 polymer ?
#
loop_
_entity_poly.entity_id
_entity_poly.type
_entity_poly.pdbx_seq_one_letter_code
_entity_poly.pdbx_strand_id
1 'polypeptide(L)'
;MEELFSDSVILFDDYQEGMTGGEIKLVEFFRDFYLTTGRHTRTSMILCHHISNDREKTKMIMTETSNIVLFSKSTTKSREYLLKTYYGFDKGQIAEVEKRMKAKDRWVSKSIDSLFGKNNAIILFYPGKKSKKGLTGHYTCLIKIGDEYHYYDSYGDFIDKPKQYSKQRNALYNEPGRKNSLIALLRKAQKEGAVIDYSHYKHQSEHPLVATCGRHCLTRCMRSDLTNDQYDGFITACAKKWKTDKDGAVSAIWNM
;
A
#
# COMPACT_ATOMS: atom_id res chain seq x y z
N MET A 1 22.66 -18.72 -0.75
CA MET A 1 21.78 -17.87 0.11
C MET A 1 20.95 -16.92 -0.73
N GLU A 2 21.51 -16.31 -1.78
CA GLU A 2 20.78 -15.44 -2.74
C GLU A 2 19.52 -16.08 -3.36
N GLU A 3 19.55 -17.38 -3.69
CA GLU A 3 18.36 -18.07 -4.22
C GLU A 3 17.24 -18.24 -3.20
N LEU A 4 17.55 -18.34 -1.91
CA LEU A 4 16.58 -18.72 -0.87
C LEU A 4 15.45 -17.70 -0.69
N PHE A 5 15.73 -16.43 -1.00
CA PHE A 5 14.78 -15.32 -0.86
C PHE A 5 14.57 -14.54 -2.16
N SER A 6 14.99 -15.10 -3.30
CA SER A 6 14.67 -14.51 -4.59
C SER A 6 13.15 -14.45 -4.79
N ASP A 7 12.67 -13.36 -5.38
CA ASP A 7 11.23 -13.13 -5.63
C ASP A 7 10.33 -13.13 -4.38
N SER A 8 10.88 -12.73 -3.24
CA SER A 8 10.16 -12.75 -1.97
C SER A 8 9.99 -11.38 -1.31
N VAL A 9 9.11 -11.31 -0.31
CA VAL A 9 8.99 -10.19 0.61
C VAL A 9 9.44 -10.66 1.99
N ILE A 10 10.47 -10.01 2.54
CA ILE A 10 10.97 -10.27 3.89
C ILE A 10 10.40 -9.21 4.84
N LEU A 11 9.72 -9.65 5.90
CA LEU A 11 9.20 -8.79 6.96
C LEU A 11 10.03 -8.96 8.22
N PHE A 12 10.62 -7.86 8.70
CA PHE A 12 11.16 -7.79 10.06
C PHE A 12 10.20 -6.97 10.91
N ASP A 13 9.56 -7.63 11.87
CA ASP A 13 8.66 -7.02 12.84
C ASP A 13 9.33 -7.02 14.20
N ASP A 14 9.70 -5.83 14.71
CA ASP A 14 10.31 -5.62 16.03
C ASP A 14 11.43 -6.60 16.41
N TYR A 15 12.23 -7.05 15.43
CA TYR A 15 13.28 -8.06 15.63
C TYR A 15 14.38 -7.68 16.63
N GLN A 16 14.45 -6.40 17.03
CA GLN A 16 15.39 -5.92 18.04
C GLN A 16 14.88 -6.19 19.47
N GLU A 17 13.59 -6.47 19.65
CA GLU A 17 12.98 -6.70 20.96
C GLU A 17 13.32 -8.12 21.46
N GLY A 18 13.98 -8.20 22.61
CA GLY A 18 14.31 -9.48 23.26
C GLY A 18 15.58 -10.18 22.77
N MET A 19 16.28 -9.65 21.75
CA MET A 19 17.55 -10.19 21.25
C MET A 19 18.76 -9.39 21.76
N THR A 20 19.81 -10.08 22.23
CA THR A 20 21.05 -9.43 22.69
C THR A 20 22.29 -10.15 22.16
N GLY A 21 23.43 -9.45 22.13
CA GLY A 21 24.72 -10.08 21.84
C GLY A 21 24.91 -10.54 20.39
N GLY A 22 25.21 -11.82 20.17
CA GLY A 22 25.56 -12.36 18.86
C GLY A 22 24.37 -12.60 17.93
N GLU A 23 23.20 -12.90 18.49
CA GLU A 23 21.99 -13.23 17.72
C GLU A 23 21.49 -12.01 16.94
N ILE A 24 21.45 -10.85 17.59
CA ILE A 24 21.03 -9.61 16.93
C ILE A 24 21.98 -9.22 15.80
N LYS A 25 23.29 -9.50 15.93
CA LYS A 25 24.27 -9.21 14.87
C LYS A 25 24.07 -10.07 13.63
N LEU A 26 23.65 -11.33 13.80
CA LEU A 26 23.35 -12.21 12.67
C LEU A 26 22.13 -11.70 11.91
N VAL A 27 21.09 -11.29 12.64
CA VAL A 27 19.88 -10.71 12.05
C VAL A 27 20.18 -9.37 11.36
N GLU A 28 20.98 -8.50 11.98
CA GLU A 28 21.43 -7.23 11.39
C GLU A 28 22.28 -7.47 10.13
N PHE A 29 23.18 -8.45 10.14
CA PHE A 29 23.95 -8.84 8.95
C PHE A 29 23.04 -9.28 7.81
N PHE A 30 22.09 -10.16 8.10
CA PHE A 30 21.14 -10.66 7.10
C PHE A 30 20.25 -9.52 6.57
N ARG A 31 19.76 -8.65 7.46
CA ARG A 31 19.01 -7.42 7.10
C ARG A 31 19.84 -6.55 6.15
N ASP A 32 21.08 -6.24 6.50
CA ASP A 32 21.94 -5.33 5.72
C ASP A 32 22.33 -5.93 4.37
N PHE A 33 22.55 -7.25 4.31
CA PHE A 33 22.77 -7.98 3.07
C PHE A 33 21.59 -7.80 2.11
N TYR A 34 20.36 -8.05 2.54
CA TYR A 34 19.19 -7.93 1.65
C TYR A 34 18.74 -6.48 1.41
N LEU A 35 19.00 -5.55 2.34
CA LEU A 35 18.79 -4.12 2.10
C LEU A 35 19.63 -3.63 0.90
N THR A 36 20.87 -4.09 0.80
CA THR A 36 21.82 -3.65 -0.23
C THR A 36 21.70 -4.47 -1.53
N THR A 37 21.50 -5.78 -1.44
CA THR A 37 21.52 -6.70 -2.61
C THR A 37 20.13 -7.12 -3.10
N GLY A 38 19.07 -6.87 -2.34
CA GLY A 38 17.71 -7.37 -2.67
C GLY A 38 17.18 -6.93 -4.03
N ARG A 39 17.72 -5.84 -4.60
CA ARG A 39 17.38 -5.39 -5.97
C ARG A 39 17.77 -6.42 -7.04
N HIS A 40 18.84 -7.17 -6.83
CA HIS A 40 19.35 -8.18 -7.78
C HIS A 40 18.50 -9.46 -7.75
N THR A 41 17.95 -9.80 -6.59
CA THR A 41 17.15 -11.01 -6.36
C THR A 41 15.64 -10.74 -6.41
N ARG A 42 15.22 -9.52 -6.78
CA ARG A 42 13.81 -9.06 -6.72
C ARG A 42 13.17 -9.26 -5.34
N THR A 43 13.99 -9.18 -4.29
CA THR A 43 13.56 -9.28 -2.89
C THR A 43 13.14 -7.92 -2.38
N SER A 44 11.94 -7.81 -1.82
CA SER A 44 11.48 -6.60 -1.13
C SER A 44 11.57 -6.80 0.38
N MET A 45 11.89 -5.72 1.12
CA MET A 45 11.97 -5.77 2.57
C MET A 45 11.00 -4.78 3.21
N ILE A 46 10.29 -5.22 4.24
CA ILE A 46 9.47 -4.39 5.11
C ILE A 46 10.10 -4.43 6.50
N LEU A 47 10.44 -3.23 7.01
CA LEU A 47 11.04 -3.05 8.33
C LEU A 47 10.08 -2.28 9.23
N CYS A 48 9.57 -2.91 10.28
CA CYS A 48 8.83 -2.25 11.35
C CYS A 48 9.79 -1.99 12.53
N HIS A 49 9.87 -0.74 12.97
CA HIS A 49 10.68 -0.34 14.13
C HIS A 49 9.94 0.68 14.99
N HIS A 50 10.12 0.58 16.31
CA HIS A 50 9.70 1.62 17.27
C HIS A 50 10.63 2.83 17.30
N ILE A 51 11.91 2.63 17.02
CA ILE A 51 12.94 3.68 17.08
C ILE A 51 13.19 4.23 15.68
N SER A 52 12.98 5.53 15.51
CA SER A 52 13.14 6.21 14.23
C SER A 52 14.56 6.72 13.96
N ASN A 53 15.40 6.84 14.99
CA ASN A 53 16.76 7.38 14.88
C ASN A 53 17.71 6.70 15.86
N ASP A 54 18.52 5.75 15.38
CA ASP A 54 19.54 5.03 16.16
C ASP A 54 20.90 5.07 15.45
N ARG A 55 21.35 6.30 15.15
CA ARG A 55 22.67 6.61 14.56
C ARG A 55 23.01 5.69 13.36
N GLU A 56 24.12 4.96 13.44
CA GLU A 56 24.63 4.10 12.37
C GLU A 56 23.65 2.99 11.99
N LYS A 57 22.90 2.44 12.97
CA LYS A 57 21.93 1.36 12.70
C LYS A 57 20.78 1.82 11.81
N THR A 58 20.35 3.07 11.97
CA THR A 58 19.27 3.63 11.16
C THR A 58 19.79 4.25 9.85
N LYS A 59 21.04 4.71 9.80
CA LYS A 59 21.61 5.37 8.62
C LYS A 59 21.59 4.48 7.38
N MET A 60 22.05 3.23 7.49
CA MET A 60 22.05 2.29 6.37
C MET A 60 20.63 1.96 5.91
N ILE A 61 19.74 1.66 6.86
CA ILE A 61 18.31 1.41 6.59
C ILE A 61 17.72 2.59 5.81
N MET A 62 17.89 3.83 6.30
CA MET A 62 17.30 5.01 5.66
C MET A 62 17.90 5.32 4.30
N THR A 63 19.18 4.99 4.07
CA THR A 63 19.84 5.20 2.78
C THR A 63 19.29 4.25 1.70
N GLU A 64 18.97 3.01 2.06
CA GLU A 64 18.44 2.02 1.12
C GLU A 64 16.90 2.02 1.04
N THR A 65 16.23 2.61 2.03
CA THR A 65 14.77 2.66 2.12
C THR A 65 14.17 3.48 0.99
N SER A 66 13.34 2.82 0.16
CA SER A 66 12.63 3.51 -0.93
C SER A 66 11.36 4.20 -0.44
N ASN A 67 10.68 3.65 0.57
CA ASN A 67 9.40 4.14 1.08
C ASN A 67 9.39 4.11 2.61
N ILE A 68 8.85 5.18 3.24
CA ILE A 68 8.68 5.24 4.69
C ILE A 68 7.22 5.52 5.07
N VAL A 69 6.76 4.81 6.09
CA VAL A 69 5.44 5.00 6.69
C VAL A 69 5.63 5.38 8.15
N LEU A 70 5.24 6.60 8.50
CA LEU A 70 5.33 7.08 9.89
C LEU A 70 4.01 6.87 10.62
N PHE A 71 4.07 6.23 11.79
CA PHE A 71 2.96 6.08 12.73
C PHE A 71 3.01 7.16 13.82
N SER A 72 1.85 7.52 14.35
CA SER A 72 1.65 8.71 15.20
C SER A 72 2.32 8.68 16.59
N LYS A 73 2.90 7.55 17.01
CA LYS A 73 3.51 7.36 18.35
C LYS A 73 5.01 7.73 18.44
N SER A 74 5.50 8.65 17.63
CA SER A 74 6.89 9.16 17.70
C SER A 74 6.95 10.55 18.35
N THR A 75 8.13 11.00 18.79
CA THR A 75 8.32 12.38 19.28
C THR A 75 8.52 13.35 18.10
N THR A 76 8.05 14.61 18.24
CA THR A 76 8.23 15.65 17.19
C THR A 76 9.70 15.83 16.84
N LYS A 77 10.59 15.96 17.83
CA LYS A 77 12.04 16.10 17.59
C LYS A 77 12.63 14.96 16.76
N SER A 78 12.22 13.71 17.03
CA SER A 78 12.71 12.54 16.29
C SER A 78 12.21 12.56 14.84
N ARG A 79 10.93 12.90 14.61
CA ARG A 79 10.38 13.03 13.26
C ARG A 79 11.02 14.16 12.48
N GLU A 80 11.18 15.34 13.07
CA GLU A 80 11.81 16.48 12.40
C GLU A 80 13.22 16.16 11.93
N TYR A 81 14.02 15.52 12.79
CA TYR A 81 15.35 15.06 12.40
C TYR A 81 15.30 14.04 11.26
N LEU A 82 14.43 13.04 11.36
CA LEU A 82 14.27 12.00 10.34
C LEU A 82 13.91 12.61 8.97
N LEU A 83 12.85 13.42 8.94
CA LEU A 83 12.30 14.01 7.73
C LEU A 83 13.26 15.01 7.08
N LYS A 84 13.94 15.82 7.89
CA LYS A 84 14.91 16.81 7.40
C LYS A 84 16.19 16.15 6.91
N THR A 85 16.79 15.27 7.72
CA THR A 85 18.14 14.75 7.47
C THR A 85 18.16 13.69 6.38
N TYR A 86 17.18 12.77 6.37
CA TYR A 86 17.21 11.63 5.46
C TYR A 86 16.30 11.80 4.24
N TYR A 87 15.22 12.58 4.36
CA TYR A 87 14.23 12.73 3.28
C TYR A 87 14.21 14.12 2.63
N GLY A 88 15.03 15.05 3.14
CA GLY A 88 15.20 16.39 2.59
C GLY A 88 13.95 17.25 2.68
N PHE A 89 13.08 17.03 3.68
CA PHE A 89 11.86 17.83 3.81
C PHE A 89 12.21 19.26 4.28
N ASP A 90 11.55 20.24 3.67
CA ASP A 90 11.61 21.63 4.13
C ASP A 90 10.73 21.87 5.38
N LYS A 91 10.86 23.05 5.99
CA LYS A 91 10.11 23.42 7.20
C LYS A 91 8.59 23.38 7.00
N GLY A 92 8.10 23.78 5.83
CA GLY A 92 6.66 23.77 5.51
C GLY A 92 6.13 22.34 5.35
N GLN A 93 6.88 21.48 4.68
CA GLN A 93 6.56 20.06 4.53
C GLN A 93 6.54 19.34 5.88
N ILE A 94 7.52 19.61 6.74
CA ILE A 94 7.56 19.09 8.12
C ILE A 94 6.35 19.58 8.92
N ALA A 95 6.01 20.88 8.84
CA ALA A 95 4.85 21.42 9.53
C ALA A 95 3.53 20.76 9.10
N GLU A 96 3.39 20.43 7.82
CA GLU A 96 2.22 19.70 7.32
C GLU A 96 2.20 18.26 7.84
N VAL A 97 3.34 17.56 7.90
CA VAL A 97 3.43 16.24 8.54
C VAL A 97 3.03 16.32 10.01
N GLU A 98 3.55 17.29 10.77
CA GLU A 98 3.21 17.48 12.18
C GLU A 98 1.72 17.80 12.38
N LYS A 99 1.13 18.62 11.52
CA LYS A 99 -0.31 18.91 11.52
C LYS A 99 -1.14 17.65 11.29
N ARG A 100 -0.72 16.79 10.34
CA ARG A 100 -1.37 15.50 10.06
C ARG A 100 -1.21 14.50 11.21
N MET A 101 -0.04 14.43 11.83
CA MET A 101 0.21 13.61 13.02
C MET A 101 -0.65 14.04 14.20
N LYS A 102 -0.75 15.36 14.47
CA LYS A 102 -1.63 15.94 15.50
C LYS A 102 -3.11 15.66 15.21
N ALA A 103 -3.51 15.65 13.94
CA ALA A 103 -4.84 15.25 13.49
C ALA A 103 -5.09 13.73 13.59
N LYS A 104 -4.14 12.96 14.14
CA LYS A 104 -4.21 11.51 14.32
C LYS A 104 -4.40 10.75 13.00
N ASP A 105 -3.80 11.24 11.91
CA ASP A 105 -3.66 10.46 10.68
C ASP A 105 -2.99 9.12 11.00
N ARG A 106 -3.53 8.02 10.44
CA ARG A 106 -3.04 6.67 10.74
C ARG A 106 -1.60 6.46 10.26
N TRP A 107 -1.27 7.11 9.15
CA TRP A 107 0.04 7.10 8.53
C TRP A 107 0.24 8.37 7.71
N VAL A 108 1.49 8.78 7.53
CA VAL A 108 1.87 9.92 6.68
C VAL A 108 2.96 9.48 5.71
N SER A 109 2.81 9.89 4.45
CA SER A 109 3.78 9.68 3.36
C SER A 109 4.07 11.02 2.66
N LYS A 110 5.24 11.14 2.01
CA LYS A 110 5.73 12.38 1.36
C LYS A 110 4.80 12.84 0.23
N SER A 111 4.48 11.89 -0.63
CA SER A 111 3.58 12.05 -1.76
C SER A 111 2.83 10.74 -1.99
N ILE A 112 1.84 10.79 -2.86
CA ILE A 112 1.16 9.58 -3.32
C ILE A 112 2.14 8.68 -4.11
N ASP A 113 3.13 9.25 -4.82
CA ASP A 113 4.16 8.50 -5.57
C ASP A 113 4.96 7.56 -4.68
N SER A 114 5.32 8.00 -3.46
CA SER A 114 6.06 7.18 -2.49
C SER A 114 5.25 6.02 -1.89
N LEU A 115 4.04 5.74 -2.40
CA LEU A 115 3.35 4.48 -2.12
C LEU A 115 3.58 3.44 -3.21
N PHE A 116 4.02 3.85 -4.39
CA PHE A 116 4.17 2.96 -5.54
C PHE A 116 5.58 2.36 -5.59
N GLY A 117 5.63 1.03 -5.73
CA GLY A 117 6.86 0.32 -6.09
C GLY A 117 7.04 0.22 -7.61
N LYS A 118 7.95 -0.65 -8.05
CA LYS A 118 8.28 -0.86 -9.48
C LYS A 118 7.08 -1.19 -10.38
N ASN A 119 6.05 -1.82 -9.83
CA ASN A 119 4.88 -2.26 -10.60
C ASN A 119 3.84 -1.14 -10.80
N ASN A 120 4.07 0.06 -10.25
CA ASN A 120 3.13 1.18 -10.30
C ASN A 120 1.70 0.80 -9.88
N ALA A 121 1.59 -0.11 -8.92
CA ALA A 121 0.32 -0.61 -8.42
C ALA A 121 0.37 -0.82 -6.90
N ILE A 122 -0.72 -0.51 -6.21
CA ILE A 122 -0.94 -0.83 -4.80
C ILE A 122 -2.31 -1.46 -4.61
N ILE A 123 -2.37 -2.48 -3.75
CA ILE A 123 -3.64 -3.10 -3.34
C ILE A 123 -4.07 -2.47 -2.01
N LEU A 124 -5.35 -2.10 -1.94
CA LEU A 124 -5.99 -1.50 -0.79
C LEU A 124 -7.05 -2.45 -0.27
N PHE A 125 -6.92 -2.85 0.99
CA PHE A 125 -7.91 -3.70 1.66
C PHE A 125 -8.77 -2.88 2.62
N TYR A 126 -10.09 -2.94 2.41
CA TYR A 126 -11.10 -2.30 3.22
C TYR A 126 -11.73 -3.34 4.17
N PRO A 127 -11.32 -3.41 5.44
CA PRO A 127 -11.87 -4.36 6.40
C PRO A 127 -13.37 -4.11 6.67
N GLY A 128 -14.19 -5.15 6.55
CA GLY A 128 -15.64 -5.09 6.70
C GLY A 128 -16.18 -5.76 7.96
N LYS A 129 -15.64 -6.94 8.32
CA LYS A 129 -16.09 -7.70 9.49
C LYS A 129 -14.96 -8.56 10.05
N LYS A 130 -14.68 -8.43 11.34
CA LYS A 130 -13.83 -9.35 12.10
C LYS A 130 -14.68 -10.46 12.72
N SER A 131 -14.25 -11.71 12.55
CA SER A 131 -14.88 -12.89 13.13
C SER A 131 -13.83 -13.82 13.76
N LYS A 132 -14.27 -14.87 14.47
CA LYS A 132 -13.36 -15.92 14.97
C LYS A 132 -12.55 -16.60 13.86
N LYS A 133 -13.07 -16.60 12.62
CA LYS A 133 -12.43 -17.22 11.44
C LYS A 133 -11.50 -16.27 10.68
N GLY A 134 -11.37 -15.02 11.12
CA GLY A 134 -10.52 -14.02 10.47
C GLY A 134 -11.26 -12.74 10.08
N LEU A 135 -10.59 -11.92 9.28
CA LEU A 135 -11.02 -10.60 8.83
C LEU A 135 -11.50 -10.68 7.37
N THR A 136 -12.77 -10.35 7.13
CA THR A 136 -13.29 -10.19 5.78
C THR A 136 -13.40 -8.72 5.42
N GLY A 137 -13.38 -8.42 4.13
CA GLY A 137 -13.41 -7.07 3.62
C GLY A 137 -13.48 -7.05 2.11
N HIS A 138 -13.16 -5.89 1.55
CA HIS A 138 -13.19 -5.64 0.12
C HIS A 138 -11.82 -5.21 -0.39
N TYR A 139 -11.40 -5.74 -1.54
CA TYR A 139 -10.15 -5.35 -2.17
C TYR A 139 -10.43 -4.34 -3.27
N THR A 140 -9.63 -3.30 -3.29
CA THR A 140 -9.55 -2.29 -4.35
C THR A 140 -8.08 -2.08 -4.69
N CYS A 141 -7.75 -1.36 -5.75
CA CYS A 141 -6.37 -1.02 -6.04
C CYS A 141 -6.23 0.38 -6.60
N LEU A 142 -5.00 0.89 -6.58
CA LEU A 142 -4.64 2.16 -7.19
C LEU A 142 -3.47 1.88 -8.12
N ILE A 143 -3.56 2.39 -9.35
CA ILE A 143 -2.58 2.20 -10.41
C ILE A 143 -2.03 3.57 -10.79
N LYS A 144 -0.72 3.64 -11.04
CA LYS A 144 -0.05 4.84 -11.52
C LYS A 144 0.34 4.68 -13.00
N ILE A 145 -0.06 5.62 -13.85
CA ILE A 145 0.31 5.65 -15.27
C ILE A 145 0.84 7.05 -15.58
N GLY A 146 2.15 7.19 -15.75
CA GLY A 146 2.77 8.52 -15.85
C GLY A 146 2.48 9.34 -14.59
N ASP A 147 1.75 10.45 -14.75
CA ASP A 147 1.30 11.34 -13.67
C ASP A 147 -0.19 11.17 -13.32
N GLU A 148 -0.81 10.09 -13.79
CA GLU A 148 -2.21 9.74 -13.53
C GLU A 148 -2.34 8.65 -12.47
N TYR A 149 -3.37 8.76 -11.63
CA TYR A 149 -3.71 7.81 -10.58
C TYR A 149 -5.09 7.23 -10.83
N HIS A 150 -5.16 5.96 -11.18
CA HIS A 150 -6.40 5.25 -11.47
C HIS A 150 -6.81 4.41 -10.26
N TYR A 151 -7.82 4.88 -9.52
CA TYR A 151 -8.48 4.10 -8.49
C TYR A 151 -9.41 3.09 -9.14
N TYR A 152 -9.31 1.85 -8.70
CA TYR A 152 -10.09 0.74 -9.21
C TYR A 152 -10.83 0.02 -8.08
N ASP A 153 -12.15 -0.04 -8.21
CA ASP A 153 -13.05 -0.87 -7.43
C ASP A 153 -13.84 -1.75 -8.41
N SER A 154 -13.91 -3.07 -8.16
CA SER A 154 -14.67 -3.99 -9.00
C SER A 154 -16.18 -3.72 -9.00
N TYR A 155 -16.69 -2.94 -8.04
CA TYR A 155 -18.07 -2.46 -8.03
C TYR A 155 -18.28 -1.13 -8.77
N GLY A 156 -17.21 -0.46 -9.24
CA GLY A 156 -17.30 0.86 -9.88
C GLY A 156 -17.53 2.01 -8.88
N ASP A 157 -17.16 1.77 -7.61
CA ASP A 157 -17.41 2.68 -6.51
C ASP A 157 -16.27 3.69 -6.30
N PHE A 158 -16.57 4.81 -5.63
CA PHE A 158 -15.57 5.81 -5.25
C PHE A 158 -14.71 5.37 -4.07
N ILE A 159 -13.51 5.96 -3.97
CA ILE A 159 -12.65 5.79 -2.80
C ILE A 159 -13.42 6.12 -1.51
N ASP A 160 -13.32 5.24 -0.52
CA ASP A 160 -14.05 5.21 0.76
C ASP A 160 -15.50 4.71 0.75
N LYS A 161 -16.16 4.60 -0.40
CA LYS A 161 -17.48 3.96 -0.48
C LYS A 161 -17.49 2.54 0.12
N PRO A 162 -16.45 1.70 -0.07
CA PRO A 162 -16.37 0.38 0.56
C PRO A 162 -16.49 0.38 2.09
N LYS A 163 -16.10 1.47 2.77
CA LYS A 163 -16.19 1.56 4.24
C LYS A 163 -17.63 1.54 4.74
N GLN A 164 -18.59 1.99 3.93
CA GLN A 164 -20.01 2.04 4.30
C GLN A 164 -20.57 0.62 4.51
N TYR A 165 -20.00 -0.39 3.85
CA TYR A 165 -20.43 -1.78 3.98
C TYR A 165 -19.81 -2.49 5.21
N SER A 166 -18.96 -1.81 5.98
CA SER A 166 -18.36 -2.36 7.20
C SER A 166 -19.33 -2.32 8.38
N LYS A 167 -19.74 -3.50 8.86
CA LYS A 167 -20.61 -3.65 10.05
C LYS A 167 -19.90 -3.25 11.36
N GLN A 168 -18.58 -3.06 11.32
CA GLN A 168 -17.72 -2.74 12.47
C GLN A 168 -16.84 -1.51 12.20
N ARG A 169 -17.35 -0.57 11.39
CA ARG A 169 -16.60 0.58 10.85
C ARG A 169 -15.82 1.35 11.92
N ASN A 170 -16.48 1.79 12.99
CA ASN A 170 -15.84 2.56 14.05
C ASN A 170 -14.68 1.81 14.71
N ALA A 171 -14.82 0.50 14.95
CA ALA A 171 -13.78 -0.32 15.56
C ALA A 171 -12.63 -0.63 14.59
N LEU A 172 -12.93 -0.94 13.32
CA LEU A 172 -11.93 -1.37 12.34
C LEU A 172 -11.09 -0.21 11.78
N TYR A 173 -11.70 0.96 11.63
CA TYR A 173 -11.04 2.13 11.04
C TYR A 173 -10.65 3.19 12.05
N ASN A 174 -11.25 3.17 13.26
CA ASN A 174 -11.05 4.18 14.29
C ASN A 174 -11.26 5.61 13.77
N GLU A 175 -12.32 5.82 12.98
CA GLU A 175 -12.57 7.04 12.21
C GLU A 175 -12.87 8.32 13.00
N PRO A 176 -13.54 8.29 14.18
CA PRO A 176 -13.89 9.53 14.88
C PRO A 176 -12.67 10.43 15.10
N GLY A 177 -12.72 11.64 14.53
CA GLY A 177 -11.66 12.64 14.63
C GLY A 177 -10.42 12.39 13.76
N ARG A 178 -10.46 11.47 12.78
CA ARG A 178 -9.32 11.16 11.90
C ARG A 178 -9.57 11.55 10.44
N LYS A 179 -8.51 11.98 9.75
CA LYS A 179 -8.54 12.20 8.29
C LYS A 179 -8.06 10.97 7.53
N ASN A 180 -8.61 10.76 6.34
CA ASN A 180 -8.15 9.72 5.44
C ASN A 180 -6.85 10.16 4.75
N SER A 181 -5.74 9.55 5.17
CA SER A 181 -4.40 9.84 4.65
C SER A 181 -4.25 9.65 3.14
N LEU A 182 -4.90 8.65 2.56
CA LEU A 182 -4.83 8.37 1.12
C LEU A 182 -5.57 9.43 0.31
N ILE A 183 -6.79 9.79 0.73
CA ILE A 183 -7.56 10.88 0.09
C ILE A 183 -6.82 12.21 0.22
N ALA A 184 -6.19 12.48 1.36
CA ALA A 184 -5.39 13.69 1.54
C ALA A 184 -4.21 13.75 0.55
N LEU A 185 -3.55 12.61 0.30
CA LEU A 185 -2.46 12.53 -0.67
C LEU A 185 -2.94 12.69 -2.12
N LEU A 186 -4.04 12.03 -2.50
CA LEU A 186 -4.63 12.18 -3.84
C LEU A 186 -5.08 13.62 -4.11
N ARG A 187 -5.70 14.28 -3.12
CA ARG A 187 -6.07 15.71 -3.23
C ARG A 187 -4.86 16.62 -3.34
N LYS A 188 -3.75 16.29 -2.68
CA LYS A 188 -2.49 17.03 -2.82
C LYS A 188 -1.95 16.86 -4.24
N ALA A 189 -1.84 15.63 -4.74
CA ALA A 189 -1.38 15.35 -6.10
C ALA A 189 -2.25 16.05 -7.16
N GLN A 190 -3.57 16.05 -6.98
CA GLN A 190 -4.49 16.75 -7.88
C GLN A 190 -4.23 18.26 -7.91
N LYS A 191 -3.95 18.89 -6.77
CA LYS A 191 -3.56 20.31 -6.71
C LYS A 191 -2.20 20.59 -7.36
N GLU A 192 -1.33 19.60 -7.40
CA GLU A 192 -0.02 19.64 -8.04
C GLU A 192 -0.09 19.29 -9.54
N GLY A 193 -1.28 19.03 -10.08
CA GLY A 193 -1.53 18.84 -11.52
C GLY A 193 -1.82 17.39 -11.95
N ALA A 194 -1.79 16.42 -11.02
CA ALA A 194 -2.07 15.04 -11.34
C ALA A 194 -3.55 14.78 -11.67
N VAL A 195 -3.81 13.83 -12.57
CA VAL A 195 -5.16 13.34 -12.86
C VAL A 195 -5.50 12.20 -11.91
N ILE A 196 -6.68 12.28 -11.28
CA ILE A 196 -7.21 11.20 -10.43
C ILE A 196 -8.44 10.63 -11.13
N ASP A 197 -8.33 9.41 -11.63
CA ASP A 197 -9.38 8.71 -12.34
C ASP A 197 -10.00 7.64 -11.45
N TYR A 198 -11.33 7.54 -11.45
CA TYR A 198 -12.08 6.58 -10.64
C TYR A 198 -12.84 5.64 -11.57
N SER A 199 -12.62 4.33 -11.44
CA SER A 199 -13.35 3.33 -12.22
C SER A 199 -14.85 3.43 -11.92
N HIS A 200 -15.67 3.54 -12.96
CA HIS A 200 -17.13 3.60 -12.86
C HIS A 200 -17.82 2.34 -13.43
N TYR A 201 -17.02 1.37 -13.89
CA TYR A 201 -17.50 0.11 -14.43
C TYR A 201 -17.73 -0.92 -13.33
N LYS A 202 -18.90 -1.56 -13.36
CA LYS A 202 -19.19 -2.72 -12.52
C LYS A 202 -18.68 -3.98 -13.20
N HIS A 203 -17.64 -4.57 -12.61
CA HIS A 203 -17.02 -5.82 -13.08
C HIS A 203 -17.42 -7.03 -12.25
N GLN A 204 -17.72 -6.80 -10.97
CA GLN A 204 -18.12 -7.84 -10.05
C GLN A 204 -19.61 -7.75 -9.71
N SER A 205 -20.25 -8.92 -9.65
CA SER A 205 -21.60 -9.11 -9.12
C SER A 205 -21.66 -8.88 -7.60
N GLU A 206 -22.73 -8.25 -7.13
CA GLU A 206 -23.03 -8.07 -5.70
C GLU A 206 -23.57 -9.36 -5.04
N HIS A 207 -23.69 -10.45 -5.81
CA HIS A 207 -24.20 -11.70 -5.29
C HIS A 207 -23.32 -12.24 -4.14
N PRO A 208 -23.88 -12.66 -2.99
CA PRO A 208 -23.11 -13.02 -1.79
C PRO A 208 -22.10 -14.17 -1.97
N LEU A 209 -22.28 -15.00 -3.00
CA LEU A 209 -21.40 -16.12 -3.32
C LEU A 209 -20.26 -15.75 -4.28
N VAL A 210 -20.24 -14.51 -4.79
CA VAL A 210 -19.20 -14.03 -5.70
C VAL A 210 -18.10 -13.33 -4.88
N ALA A 211 -16.87 -13.86 -4.99
CA ALA A 211 -15.71 -13.39 -4.24
C ALA A 211 -14.51 -13.16 -5.17
N THR A 212 -14.68 -12.25 -6.13
CA THR A 212 -13.72 -11.99 -7.22
C THR A 212 -12.98 -10.66 -7.09
N CYS A 213 -13.31 -9.79 -6.13
CA CYS A 213 -12.68 -8.46 -5.97
C CYS A 213 -11.15 -8.52 -5.91
N GLY A 214 -10.60 -9.49 -5.17
CA GLY A 214 -9.16 -9.73 -5.10
C GLY A 214 -8.56 -10.14 -6.45
N ARG A 215 -9.23 -11.01 -7.20
CA ARG A 215 -8.78 -11.44 -8.54
C ARG A 215 -8.82 -10.28 -9.54
N HIS A 216 -9.86 -9.45 -9.49
CA HIS A 216 -9.93 -8.24 -10.28
C HIS A 216 -8.80 -7.26 -9.95
N CYS A 217 -8.52 -7.02 -8.67
CA CYS A 217 -7.42 -6.14 -8.27
C CYS A 217 -6.07 -6.70 -8.72
N LEU A 218 -5.82 -8.00 -8.54
CA LEU A 218 -4.57 -8.62 -9.00
C LEU A 218 -4.41 -8.52 -10.52
N THR A 219 -5.47 -8.81 -11.28
CA THR A 219 -5.46 -8.70 -12.75
C THR A 219 -5.23 -7.25 -13.18
N ARG A 220 -5.85 -6.29 -12.49
CA ARG A 220 -5.65 -4.85 -12.70
C ARG A 220 -4.21 -4.42 -12.42
N CYS A 221 -3.59 -4.95 -11.36
CA CYS A 221 -2.18 -4.71 -11.03
C CYS A 221 -1.22 -5.34 -12.05
N MET A 222 -1.54 -6.53 -12.58
CA MET A 222 -0.76 -7.15 -13.67
C MET A 222 -0.88 -6.37 -14.98
N ARG A 223 -1.99 -5.65 -15.15
CA ARG A 223 -2.26 -4.75 -16.28
C ARG A 223 -2.20 -3.29 -15.86
N SER A 224 -1.16 -2.93 -15.09
CA SER A 224 -0.93 -1.55 -14.64
C SER A 224 -0.63 -0.60 -15.82
N ASP A 225 -0.37 -1.14 -17.01
CA ASP A 225 -0.25 -0.42 -18.28
C ASP A 225 -1.57 0.16 -18.80
N LEU A 226 -2.72 -0.37 -18.36
CA LEU A 226 -4.03 0.01 -18.88
C LEU A 226 -4.69 1.09 -18.03
N THR A 227 -5.34 2.08 -18.64
CA THR A 227 -6.31 2.95 -17.96
C THR A 227 -7.54 2.16 -17.49
N ASN A 228 -8.43 2.78 -16.69
CA ASN A 228 -9.65 2.10 -16.26
C ASN A 228 -10.56 1.71 -17.44
N ASP A 229 -10.71 2.57 -18.45
CA ASP A 229 -11.48 2.27 -19.67
C ASP A 229 -10.84 1.14 -20.49
N GLN A 230 -9.51 1.16 -20.64
CA GLN A 230 -8.79 0.11 -21.37
C GLN A 230 -8.88 -1.24 -20.64
N TYR A 231 -8.85 -1.22 -19.30
CA TYR A 231 -9.03 -2.42 -18.50
C TYR A 231 -10.46 -2.98 -18.60
N ASP A 232 -11.50 -2.13 -18.62
CA ASP A 232 -12.87 -2.56 -18.90
C ASP A 232 -12.98 -3.22 -20.28
N GLY A 233 -12.38 -2.61 -21.31
CA GLY A 233 -12.29 -3.20 -22.64
C GLY A 233 -11.61 -4.56 -22.64
N PHE A 234 -10.49 -4.70 -21.94
CA PHE A 234 -9.75 -5.96 -21.79
C PHE A 234 -10.61 -7.05 -21.13
N ILE A 235 -11.20 -6.79 -19.96
CA ILE A 235 -11.96 -7.81 -19.25
C ILE A 235 -13.26 -8.17 -19.98
N THR A 236 -13.89 -7.20 -20.66
CA THR A 236 -15.05 -7.43 -21.53
C THR A 236 -14.70 -8.31 -22.72
N ALA A 237 -13.55 -8.09 -23.36
CA ALA A 237 -13.09 -8.93 -24.45
C ALA A 237 -12.82 -10.37 -23.98
N CYS A 238 -12.21 -10.55 -22.80
CA CYS A 238 -12.00 -11.86 -22.18
C CYS A 238 -13.34 -12.58 -21.90
N ALA A 239 -14.29 -11.89 -21.27
CA ALA A 239 -15.62 -12.41 -20.99
C ALA A 239 -16.34 -12.88 -22.26
N LYS A 240 -16.31 -12.05 -23.32
CA LYS A 240 -16.86 -12.40 -24.63
C LYS A 240 -16.18 -13.61 -25.25
N LYS A 241 -14.84 -13.65 -25.26
CA LYS A 241 -14.05 -14.74 -25.85
C LYS A 241 -14.34 -16.07 -25.17
N TRP A 242 -14.47 -16.07 -23.85
CA TRP A 242 -14.70 -17.27 -23.05
C TRP A 242 -16.17 -17.56 -22.78
N LYS A 243 -17.10 -16.79 -23.37
CA LYS A 243 -18.55 -16.94 -23.22
C LYS A 243 -18.98 -17.01 -21.75
N THR A 244 -18.44 -16.11 -20.95
CA THR A 244 -18.69 -16.00 -19.51
C THR A 244 -18.91 -14.53 -19.13
N ASP A 245 -19.28 -14.25 -17.88
CA ASP A 245 -19.35 -12.88 -17.36
C ASP A 245 -17.96 -12.38 -16.93
N LYS A 246 -17.86 -11.14 -16.47
CA LYS A 246 -16.57 -10.54 -16.06
C LYS A 246 -15.98 -11.24 -14.82
N ASP A 247 -16.83 -11.77 -13.94
CA ASP A 247 -16.45 -12.56 -12.76
C ASP A 247 -15.84 -13.92 -13.15
N GLY A 248 -16.47 -14.62 -14.09
CA GLY A 248 -15.97 -15.87 -14.66
C GLY A 248 -14.73 -15.65 -15.50
N ALA A 249 -14.65 -14.55 -16.25
CA ALA A 249 -13.48 -14.19 -17.04
C ALA A 249 -12.28 -13.94 -16.14
N VAL A 250 -12.43 -13.11 -15.10
CA VAL A 250 -11.32 -12.88 -14.18
C VAL A 250 -10.93 -14.17 -13.46
N SER A 251 -11.89 -15.02 -13.10
CA SER A 251 -11.58 -16.30 -12.45
C SER A 251 -10.81 -17.25 -13.38
N ALA A 252 -11.15 -17.28 -14.67
CA ALA A 252 -10.45 -18.08 -15.67
C ALA A 252 -8.98 -17.65 -15.86
N ILE A 253 -8.67 -16.35 -15.77
CA ILE A 253 -7.29 -15.84 -15.83
C ILE A 253 -6.39 -16.50 -14.78
N TRP A 254 -6.92 -16.81 -13.60
CA TRP A 254 -6.16 -17.36 -12.48
C TRP A 254 -6.26 -18.89 -12.32
N ASN A 255 -7.06 -19.54 -13.16
CA ASN A 255 -7.25 -20.99 -13.15
C ASN A 255 -6.57 -21.68 -14.36
N MET A 256 -5.92 -20.92 -15.24
CA MET A 256 -5.05 -21.41 -16.31
C MET A 256 -3.63 -21.58 -15.79
#